data_AF-A0A702CIT5-F1
#
_entry.id   AF-A0A702CIT5-F1
#
_cell.length_a   1.000
_cell.length_b   1.000
_cell.length_c   1.000
_cell.angle_alpha   90.00
_cell.angle_beta   90.00
_cell.angle_gamma   90.00
#
_symmetry.space_group_name_H-M   'P 1'
#
loop_
_entity.id
_entity.type
_entity.pdbx_description
1 polymer ?
#
loop_
_entity_poly.entity_id
_entity_poly.type
_entity_poly.pdbx_seq_one_letter_code
_entity_poly.pdbx_strand_id
1 'polypeptide(L)' 'MAFNVFAGGRKKESVAYDLAVNLAAKDPAITTPESFIQRVADLLPACREAVSKKYKDESPTPFGIAIKR' A
#
# COMPACT_ATOMS: atom_id res chain seq x y z
N MET A 1 -12.09 -14.82 -3.77
CA MET A 1 -11.62 -14.46 -2.42
C MET A 1 -11.10 -13.03 -2.49
N ALA A 2 -11.77 -12.07 -1.83
CA ALA A 2 -11.24 -10.72 -1.72
C ALA A 2 -10.06 -10.76 -0.74
N PHE A 3 -8.84 -10.59 -1.24
CA PHE A 3 -7.64 -10.53 -0.41
C PHE A 3 -7.62 -9.18 0.30
N ASN A 4 -8.32 -9.08 1.44
CA ASN A 4 -8.33 -7.88 2.28
C ASN A 4 -6.90 -7.58 2.77
N VAL A 5 -6.20 -6.70 2.05
CA VAL A 5 -4.78 -6.42 2.30
C VAL A 5 -4.60 -5.67 3.64
N PHE A 6 -5.68 -5.04 4.12
CA PHE A 6 -5.75 -4.31 5.38
C PHE A 6 -6.40 -5.09 6.53
N ALA A 7 -6.75 -6.36 6.33
CA ALA A 7 -7.31 -7.18 7.40
C ALA A 7 -6.31 -7.33 8.56
N GLY A 8 -6.80 -7.20 9.80
CA GLY A 8 -5.97 -7.36 11.01
C GLY A 8 -5.26 -6.09 11.51
N GLY A 9 -5.69 -4.90 11.10
CA GLY A 9 -5.16 -3.63 11.64
C GLY A 9 -3.83 -3.19 11.02
N ARG A 10 -3.46 -3.74 9.85
CA ARG A 10 -2.28 -3.29 9.12
C ARG A 10 -2.46 -1.85 8.65
N LYS A 11 -1.53 -0.98 9.04
CA LYS A 11 -1.51 0.42 8.61
C LYS A 11 -1.24 0.49 7.10
N LYS A 12 -1.89 1.44 6.43
CA LYS A 12 -1.67 1.75 5.01
C LYS A 12 -0.19 1.93 4.68
N GLU A 13 0.54 2.55 5.60
CA GLU A 13 1.96 2.82 5.45
C GLU A 13 2.81 1.54 5.45
N SER A 14 2.49 0.56 6.28
CA SER A 14 3.19 -0.74 6.29
C SER A 14 2.97 -1.49 4.98
N VAL A 15 1.72 -1.55 4.51
CA VAL A 15 1.37 -2.21 3.25
C VAL A 15 2.03 -1.51 2.05
N ALA A 16 2.07 -0.18 2.05
CA ALA A 16 2.72 0.60 1.00
C ALA A 16 4.24 0.40 1.00
N TYR A 17 4.86 0.32 2.17
CA TYR A 17 6.29 0.09 2.31
C TYR A 17 6.66 -1.33 1.86
N ASP A 18 5.93 -2.36 2.29
CA ASP A 18 6.12 -3.74 1.85
C ASP A 18 5.97 -3.88 0.32
N LEU A 19 5.00 -3.17 -0.27
CA LEU A 19 4.83 -3.12 -1.72
C LEU A 19 6.04 -2.46 -2.41
N ALA A 20 6.50 -1.31 -1.91
CA ALA A 20 7.63 -0.59 -2.49
C ALA A 20 8.92 -1.42 -2.41
N VAL A 21 9.18 -2.07 -1.27
CA VAL A 21 10.33 -2.97 -1.06
C VAL A 21 10.25 -4.17 -1.99
N ASN A 22 9.10 -4.83 -2.11
CA ASN A 22 8.94 -5.97 -3.02
C ASN A 22 9.09 -5.57 -4.50
N LEU A 23 8.65 -4.38 -4.87
CA LEU A 23 8.76 -3.90 -6.25
C LEU A 23 10.20 -3.53 -6.58
N ALA A 24 10.89 -2.85 -5.65
CA ALA A 24 12.32 -2.54 -5.78
C ALA A 24 13.17 -3.81 -5.81
N ALA A 25 12.87 -4.82 -4.98
CA ALA A 25 13.61 -6.08 -4.96
C ALA A 25 13.45 -6.91 -6.25
N LYS A 26 12.41 -6.63 -7.04
CA LYS A 26 12.20 -7.24 -8.36
C LYS A 26 12.89 -6.50 -9.50
N ASP A 27 13.42 -5.29 -9.24
CA ASP A 27 14.08 -4.48 -10.26
C ASP A 27 15.52 -5.03 -10.46
N PRO A 28 15.80 -5.73 -11.57
CA PRO A 28 17.11 -6.36 -11.80
C PRO A 28 18.22 -5.33 -12.05
N ALA A 29 17.86 -4.05 -12.24
CA ALA A 29 18.81 -2.96 -12.42
C ALA A 29 19.43 -2.48 -11.10
N ILE A 30 18.87 -2.88 -9.94
CA ILE A 30 19.36 -2.45 -8.64
C ILE A 30 20.47 -3.40 -8.18
N THR A 31 21.70 -2.89 -8.19
CA THR A 31 22.89 -3.63 -7.77
C THR A 31 23.55 -3.06 -6.52
N THR A 32 23.12 -1.88 -6.08
CA THR A 32 23.67 -1.20 -4.90
C THR A 32 22.60 -0.89 -3.85
N PRO A 33 22.93 -0.89 -2.55
CA PRO A 33 21.99 -0.53 -1.49
C PRO A 33 21.46 0.91 -1.63
N GLU A 34 22.28 1.84 -2.12
CA GLU A 34 21.86 3.24 -2.33
C GLU A 34 20.83 3.37 -3.45
N SER A 35 21.05 2.68 -4.58
CA SER A 35 20.08 2.63 -5.67
C SER A 35 18.78 1.93 -5.24
N PHE A 36 18.88 0.93 -4.35
CA PHE A 36 17.71 0.29 -3.74
C PHE A 36 16.88 1.28 -2.93
N ILE A 37 17.51 2.03 -2.03
CA ILE A 37 16.83 3.02 -1.19
C ILE A 37 16.21 4.13 -2.03
N GLN A 38 16.92 4.62 -3.06
CA GLN A 38 16.37 5.61 -3.98
C GLN A 38 15.16 5.08 -4.74
N ARG A 39 15.20 3.83 -5.21
CA ARG A 39 14.06 3.22 -5.91
C ARG A 39 12.86 3.02 -4.99
N VAL A 40 13.09 2.58 -3.76
CA VAL A 40 12.03 2.45 -2.74
C VAL A 40 11.42 3.82 -2.44
N ALA A 41 12.23 4.88 -2.32
CA ALA A 41 11.75 6.23 -2.09
C ALA A 41 10.92 6.79 -3.27
N ASP A 42 11.32 6.49 -4.51
CA ASP A 42 10.62 6.85 -5.73
C ASP A 42 9.28 6.10 -5.89
N LEU A 43 9.26 4.82 -5.52
CA LEU A 43 8.07 3.95 -5.62
C LEU A 43 7.11 4.11 -4.45
N LEU A 44 7.57 4.57 -3.29
CA LEU A 44 6.79 4.81 -2.08
C LEU A 44 5.51 5.66 -2.31
N PRO A 45 5.57 6.83 -2.97
CA PRO A 45 4.37 7.63 -3.24
C PRO A 45 3.37 6.88 -4.14
N ALA A 46 3.82 6.22 -5.20
CA ALA A 46 2.97 5.44 -6.09
C ALA A 46 2.33 4.24 -5.36
N CYS A 47 3.08 3.55 -4.50
CA CYS A 47 2.57 2.46 -3.67
C CYS A 47 1.54 2.99 -2.65
N ARG A 48 1.78 4.15 -2.02
CA ARG A 48 0.82 4.81 -1.12
C ARG A 48 -0.49 5.14 -1.84
N GLU A 49 -0.44 5.64 -3.06
CA GLU A 49 -1.65 5.91 -3.85
C GLU A 49 -2.40 4.63 -4.21
N ALA A 50 -1.70 3.60 -4.68
CA ALA A 50 -2.31 2.31 -5.02
C ALA A 50 -2.99 1.67 -3.79
N VAL A 51 -2.32 1.71 -2.64
CA VAL A 51 -2.83 1.25 -1.34
C VAL A 51 -4.01 2.11 -0.87
N SER A 52 -3.95 3.44 -1.04
CA SER A 52 -5.05 4.34 -0.68
C SER A 52 -6.30 4.10 -1.54
N LYS A 53 -6.14 3.86 -2.85
CA LYS A 53 -7.22 3.45 -3.75
C LYS A 53 -7.81 2.12 -3.31
N LYS A 54 -6.98 1.09 -3.13
CA LYS A 54 -7.43 -0.23 -2.64
C LYS A 54 -8.10 -0.14 -1.28
N TYR A 55 -7.62 0.70 -0.36
CA TYR A 55 -8.29 0.90 0.92
C TYR A 55 -9.67 1.53 0.76
N LYS A 56 -9.86 2.45 -0.20
CA LYS A 56 -11.20 3.00 -0.49
C LYS A 56 -12.11 1.97 -1.17
N ASP A 57 -11.57 1.12 -2.03
CA ASP A 57 -12.30 0.02 -2.68
C ASP A 57 -12.67 -1.10 -1.71
N GLU A 58 -11.78 -1.46 -0.77
CA GLU A 58 -11.99 -2.50 0.24
C GLU A 58 -12.73 -1.97 1.47
N SER A 59 -12.62 -0.67 1.75
CA SER A 59 -13.41 0.05 2.74
C SER A 59 -14.26 1.11 2.05
N PRO A 60 -15.30 0.72 1.29
CA PRO A 60 -16.37 1.66 1.03
C PRO A 60 -16.93 1.97 2.42
N THR A 61 -16.73 3.19 2.90
CA THR A 61 -17.48 3.66 4.06
C THR A 61 -18.95 3.37 3.77
N PRO A 62 -19.67 2.67 4.66
CA PRO A 62 -21.12 2.65 4.60
C PRO A 62 -21.59 4.07 4.93
N PHE A 63 -21.61 4.95 3.93
CA PHE A 63 -22.50 6.09 3.95
C PHE A 63 -23.92 5.52 3.93
N GLY A 64 -24.42 5.14 5.11
CA GLY A 64 -25.72 4.47 5.20
C GLY A 64 -26.15 3.91 6.55
N ILE A 65 -25.36 3.96 7.63
CA ILE A 65 -25.94 3.72 8.97
C ILE A 65 -26.37 5.08 9.52
N ALA A 66 -27.60 5.44 9.17
CA ALA A 66 -28.38 6.42 9.91
C ALA A 66 -28.51 5.93 11.36
N ILE A 67 -27.64 6.43 12.24
CA ILE A 67 -27.84 6.29 13.69
C ILE A 67 -28.93 7.30 14.05
N LYS A 68 -30.20 6.93 13.84
CA LYS A 68 -31.30 7.49 14.63
C LYS A 68 -31.31 6.75 15.96
N ARG A 69 -30.88 7.41 17.02
CA ARG A 69 -31.49 7.21 18.33
C ARG A 69 -31.46 8.50 19.12
#